data_AF-A0A818KCN3-F1
#
_entry.id   AF-A0A818KCN3-F1
#
_cell.length_a   1.000
_cell.length_b   1.000
_cell.length_c   1.000
_cell.angle_alpha   90.00
_cell.angle_beta   90.00
_cell.angle_gamma   90.00
#
_symmetry.space_group_name_H-M   'P 1'
#
loop_
_entity.id
_entity.type
_entity.pdbx_description
1 polymer ?
#
loop_
_entity_poly.entity_id
_entity_poly.type
_entity_poly.pdbx_seq_one_letter_code
_entity_poly.pdbx_strand_id
1 'polypeptide(L)'
;MSEVQNNINNQESLKMKINIRITENFIIVWLDLKGNELDESLMNQLRKMINSINVFSDTVQCLNYLSQIQHEQIFMIVSNFFDRKFFSNIEEISQINSIYVLYDKKIDYQEYQKLKVFNKMELICNELKRDIYLCQRSLTPISILTK
;
A
#
# COMPACT_ATOMS: atom_id res chain seq x y z
N MET A 1 -5.80 2.82 -69.80
CA MET A 1 -5.06 4.01 -69.37
C MET A 1 -5.72 4.48 -68.08
N SER A 2 -5.18 4.38 -66.87
CA SER A 2 -3.88 3.95 -66.34
C SER A 2 -4.08 3.72 -64.83
N GLU A 3 -3.18 2.95 -64.23
CA GLU A 3 -3.02 2.61 -62.80
C GLU A 3 -2.90 3.88 -61.91
N VAL A 4 -3.03 3.91 -60.57
CA VAL A 4 -2.22 3.23 -59.55
C VAL A 4 -2.88 3.39 -58.15
N GLN A 5 -2.75 2.32 -57.36
CA GLN A 5 -2.97 2.11 -55.92
C GLN A 5 -2.55 3.25 -54.97
N ASN A 6 -3.21 3.41 -53.82
CA ASN A 6 -2.50 3.50 -52.53
C ASN A 6 -3.39 3.19 -51.31
N ASN A 7 -3.07 2.05 -50.70
CA ASN A 7 -3.42 1.58 -49.37
C ASN A 7 -2.79 2.50 -48.31
N ILE A 8 -3.53 2.92 -47.28
CA ILE A 8 -2.97 2.99 -45.91
C ILE A 8 -4.04 2.50 -44.93
N ASN A 9 -3.79 1.28 -44.44
CA ASN A 9 -4.44 0.68 -43.29
C ASN A 9 -4.29 1.58 -42.06
N ASN A 10 -5.38 2.17 -41.58
CA ASN A 10 -5.46 2.58 -40.18
C ASN A 10 -5.93 1.37 -39.36
N GLN A 11 -4.98 0.46 -39.10
CA GLN A 11 -5.12 -0.42 -37.95
C GLN A 11 -4.98 0.45 -36.70
N GLU A 12 -6.11 0.86 -36.14
CA GLU A 12 -6.18 1.27 -34.74
C GLU A 12 -5.70 0.08 -33.90
N SER A 13 -4.42 0.11 -33.56
CA SER A 13 -3.85 -0.73 -32.53
C SER A 13 -4.74 -0.63 -31.29
N LEU A 14 -5.40 -1.73 -30.94
CA LEU A 14 -6.04 -1.91 -29.65
C LEU A 14 -4.98 -1.71 -28.56
N LYS A 15 -4.82 -0.47 -28.11
CA LYS A 15 -4.17 -0.18 -26.83
C LYS A 15 -5.09 -0.80 -25.79
N MET A 16 -4.86 -2.06 -25.43
CA MET A 16 -5.40 -2.61 -24.20
C MET A 16 -4.91 -1.69 -23.08
N LYS A 17 -5.78 -0.80 -22.62
CA LYS A 17 -5.65 -0.19 -21.30
C LYS A 17 -5.80 -1.33 -20.30
N ILE A 18 -4.71 -2.03 -20.03
CA ILE A 18 -4.64 -2.88 -18.86
C ILE A 18 -4.60 -1.92 -17.67
N ASN A 19 -5.77 -1.46 -17.24
CA ASN A 19 -5.96 -1.01 -15.87
C ASN A 19 -5.82 -2.27 -15.02
N ILE A 20 -4.60 -2.75 -14.75
CA ILE A 20 -4.44 -3.67 -13.63
C ILE A 20 -4.86 -2.84 -12.41
N ARG A 21 -6.03 -3.13 -11.84
CA ARG A 21 -6.43 -2.63 -10.52
C ARG A 21 -5.58 -3.36 -9.48
N ILE A 22 -4.28 -3.09 -9.44
CA ILE A 22 -3.32 -3.69 -8.48
C ILE A 22 -3.70 -3.30 -7.03
N THR A 23 -4.59 -2.30 -6.84
CA THR A 23 -5.19 -1.95 -5.54
C THR A 23 -5.91 -3.12 -4.85
N GLU A 24 -6.24 -4.20 -5.57
CA GLU A 24 -6.85 -5.40 -4.98
C GLU A 24 -5.84 -6.29 -4.24
N ASN A 25 -4.53 -6.16 -4.51
CA ASN A 25 -3.49 -6.95 -3.82
C ASN A 25 -2.90 -6.24 -2.60
N PHE A 26 -3.29 -5.00 -2.33
CA PHE A 26 -2.84 -4.24 -1.18
C PHE A 26 -3.96 -4.11 -0.16
N ILE A 27 -3.60 -4.29 1.11
CA ILE A 27 -4.51 -4.04 2.22
C ILE A 27 -3.84 -3.08 3.20
N ILE A 28 -4.67 -2.24 3.84
CA ILE A 28 -4.24 -1.46 5.00
C ILE A 28 -4.68 -2.22 6.25
N VAL A 29 -3.73 -2.44 7.14
CA VAL A 29 -4.01 -2.92 8.51
C VAL A 29 -3.67 -1.79 9.46
N TRP A 30 -4.67 -1.30 10.21
CA TRP A 30 -4.49 -0.20 11.14
C TRP A 30 -4.72 -0.67 12.58
N LEU A 31 -3.68 -0.62 13.40
CA LEU A 31 -3.79 -0.75 14.86
C LEU A 31 -3.96 0.63 15.52
N ASP A 32 -5.17 0.94 16.00
CA ASP A 32 -5.48 2.12 16.80
C ASP A 32 -6.03 1.69 18.17
N LEU A 33 -5.15 1.65 19.17
CA LEU A 33 -5.52 1.22 20.53
C LEU A 33 -6.40 2.22 21.27
N LYS A 34 -6.40 3.49 20.85
CA LYS A 34 -7.16 4.55 21.51
C LYS A 34 -8.46 4.86 20.78
N GLY A 35 -8.56 4.50 19.49
CA GLY A 35 -9.74 4.70 18.66
C GLY A 35 -10.05 6.16 18.37
N ASN A 36 -9.06 7.05 18.51
CA ASN A 36 -9.23 8.50 18.44
C ASN A 36 -8.58 9.12 17.21
N GLU A 37 -7.84 8.34 16.41
CA GLU A 37 -7.14 8.85 15.23
C GLU A 37 -7.91 8.64 13.93
N LEU A 38 -9.04 7.91 14.00
CA LEU A 38 -9.89 7.59 12.87
C LEU A 38 -11.08 8.55 12.78
N ASP A 39 -11.10 9.41 11.77
CA ASP A 39 -12.29 10.15 11.37
C ASP A 39 -12.82 9.68 9.99
N GLU A 40 -14.07 10.02 9.67
CA GLU A 40 -14.70 9.63 8.41
C GLU A 40 -13.99 10.21 7.18
N SER A 41 -13.46 11.42 7.28
CA SER A 41 -12.77 12.10 6.18
C SER A 41 -11.50 11.36 5.79
N LEU A 42 -10.70 11.00 6.79
CA LEU A 42 -9.49 10.21 6.66
C LEU A 42 -9.78 8.81 6.14
N MET A 43 -10.80 8.13 6.67
CA MET A 43 -11.23 6.84 6.14
C MET A 43 -11.61 6.93 4.66
N ASN A 44 -12.31 7.99 4.27
CA ASN A 44 -12.66 8.24 2.87
C ASN A 44 -11.42 8.54 2.02
N GLN A 45 -10.39 9.19 2.57
CA GLN A 45 -9.12 9.40 1.86
C GLN A 45 -8.37 8.09 1.65
N LEU A 46 -8.25 7.25 2.68
CA LEU A 46 -7.58 5.95 2.58
C LEU A 46 -8.32 5.01 1.62
N ARG A 47 -9.66 5.00 1.65
CA ARG A 47 -10.50 4.21 0.73
C ARG A 47 -10.33 4.58 -0.74
N LYS A 48 -9.93 5.83 -1.03
CA LYS A 48 -9.59 6.24 -2.40
C LYS A 48 -8.27 5.65 -2.88
N MET A 49 -7.40 5.21 -1.97
CA MET A 49 -6.09 4.63 -2.28
C MET A 49 -6.15 3.10 -2.31
N ILE A 50 -6.76 2.50 -1.30
CA ILE A 50 -6.89 1.06 -1.11
C ILE A 50 -8.31 0.74 -0.64
N ASN A 51 -8.96 -0.24 -1.27
CA ASN A 51 -10.34 -0.60 -0.95
C ASN A 51 -10.47 -1.43 0.34
N SER A 52 -9.42 -2.15 0.72
CA SER A 52 -9.42 -3.06 1.88
C SER A 52 -8.66 -2.43 3.05
N ILE A 53 -9.40 -2.03 4.08
CA ILE A 53 -8.86 -1.42 5.30
C ILE A 53 -9.44 -2.17 6.49
N ASN A 54 -8.57 -2.77 7.30
CA ASN A 54 -8.94 -3.49 8.51
C ASN A 54 -8.38 -2.76 9.72
N VAL A 55 -9.26 -2.38 10.66
CA VAL A 55 -8.90 -1.62 11.85
C VAL A 55 -9.01 -2.51 13.08
N PHE A 56 -8.01 -2.44 13.95
CA PHE A 56 -7.90 -3.22 15.17
C PHE A 56 -7.63 -2.29 16.35
N SER A 57 -8.26 -2.56 17.48
CA SER A 57 -8.01 -1.89 18.76
C SER A 57 -7.29 -2.80 19.76
N ASP A 58 -6.84 -3.98 19.32
CA ASP A 58 -6.20 -5.00 20.14
C ASP A 58 -5.02 -5.62 19.39
N THR A 59 -3.87 -5.72 20.06
CA THR A 59 -2.63 -6.21 19.45
C THR A 59 -2.68 -7.70 19.14
N VAL A 60 -3.35 -8.50 19.98
CA VAL A 60 -3.42 -9.96 19.80
C VAL A 60 -4.29 -10.30 18.60
N GLN A 61 -5.47 -9.68 18.49
CA GLN A 61 -6.34 -9.84 17.33
C GLN A 61 -5.66 -9.36 16.03
N CYS A 62 -4.95 -8.23 16.09
CA CYS A 62 -4.20 -7.72 14.95
C CYS A 62 -3.12 -8.72 14.50
N LEU A 63 -2.32 -9.26 15.42
CA LEU A 63 -1.26 -10.24 15.08
C LEU A 63 -1.85 -11.54 14.52
N ASN A 64 -2.92 -12.04 15.13
CA ASN A 64 -3.63 -13.22 14.64
C ASN A 64 -4.13 -13.02 13.20
N TYR A 65 -4.71 -11.85 12.91
CA TYR A 65 -5.15 -11.51 11.56
C TYR A 65 -3.97 -11.42 10.57
N LEU A 66 -2.89 -10.74 10.94
CA LEU A 66 -1.68 -10.63 10.12
C LEU A 66 -1.11 -12.01 9.75
N SER A 67 -1.10 -12.95 10.69
CA SER A 67 -0.62 -14.33 10.43
C SER A 67 -1.48 -15.14 9.46
N GLN A 68 -2.73 -14.73 9.21
CA GLN A 68 -3.66 -15.42 8.31
C GLN A 68 -3.56 -14.93 6.87
N ILE A 69 -2.91 -13.79 6.63
CA ILE A 69 -2.77 -13.17 5.31
C ILE A 69 -1.66 -13.86 4.54
N GLN A 70 -2.01 -14.41 3.37
CA GLN A 70 -1.08 -15.23 2.58
C GLN A 70 -0.58 -14.52 1.33
N HIS A 71 -1.43 -13.73 0.68
CA HIS A 71 -1.17 -13.27 -0.70
C HIS A 71 -1.09 -11.75 -0.81
N GLU A 72 -1.84 -11.04 0.04
CA GLU A 72 -1.93 -9.61 0.03
C GLU A 72 -0.66 -8.97 0.60
N GLN A 73 -0.25 -7.85 0.01
CA GLN A 73 0.79 -6.98 0.54
C GLN A 73 0.18 -6.00 1.53
N ILE A 74 0.82 -5.83 2.68
CA ILE A 74 0.27 -5.12 3.82
C ILE A 74 0.99 -3.79 4.00
N PHE A 75 0.22 -2.72 4.04
CA PHE A 75 0.65 -1.42 4.56
C PHE A 75 0.07 -1.26 5.96
N MET A 76 0.95 -1.26 6.96
CA MET A 76 0.50 -1.22 8.36
C MET A 76 0.55 0.20 8.91
N ILE A 77 -0.52 0.64 9.56
CA ILE A 77 -0.57 1.90 10.31
C ILE A 77 -0.69 1.56 11.80
N VAL A 78 0.14 2.16 12.65
CA VAL A 78 0.10 2.01 14.10
C VAL A 78 -0.04 3.39 14.72
N SER A 79 -1.09 3.59 15.52
CA SER A 79 -1.37 4.88 16.14
C SER A 79 -1.16 4.83 17.65
N ASN A 80 -0.47 5.84 18.18
CA ASN A 80 -0.35 6.09 19.62
C ASN A 80 0.20 4.93 20.46
N PHE A 81 0.93 4.01 19.83
CA PHE A 81 1.42 2.78 20.44
C PHE A 81 2.87 2.54 20.03
N PHE A 82 3.72 2.23 21.02
CA PHE A 82 5.04 1.67 20.72
C PHE A 82 5.45 0.58 21.70
N ASP A 83 5.59 -0.65 21.21
CA ASP A 83 6.06 -1.81 21.97
C ASP A 83 7.09 -2.58 21.15
N ARG A 84 8.31 -2.73 21.66
CA ARG A 84 9.41 -3.37 20.92
C ARG A 84 9.09 -4.81 20.53
N LYS A 85 8.47 -5.57 21.43
CA LYS A 85 8.12 -6.98 21.17
C LYS A 85 7.12 -7.09 20.02
N PHE A 86 6.12 -6.22 20.01
CA PHE A 86 5.16 -6.13 18.90
C PHE A 86 5.87 -5.80 17.59
N PHE A 87 6.72 -4.76 17.55
CA PHE A 87 7.43 -4.38 16.33
C PHE A 87 8.39 -5.46 15.83
N SER A 88 9.10 -6.15 16.73
CA SER A 88 9.93 -7.29 16.36
C SER A 88 9.12 -8.40 15.68
N ASN A 89 7.92 -8.71 16.19
CA ASN A 89 7.06 -9.74 15.58
C ASN A 89 6.58 -9.35 14.18
N ILE A 90 6.18 -8.08 13.97
CA ILE A 90 5.63 -7.65 12.67
C ILE A 90 6.72 -7.35 11.63
N GLU A 91 7.94 -7.00 12.06
CA GLU A 91 9.08 -6.80 11.15
C GLU A 91 9.41 -8.10 10.38
N GLU A 92 9.23 -9.26 11.01
CA GLU A 92 9.49 -10.58 10.41
C GLU A 92 8.42 -11.01 9.39
N ILE A 93 7.25 -10.37 9.38
CA ILE A 93 6.15 -10.73 8.45
C ILE A 93 6.48 -10.23 7.04
N SER A 94 6.72 -11.16 6.12
CA SER A 94 7.19 -10.84 4.76
C SER A 94 6.15 -10.08 3.92
N GLN A 95 4.86 -10.27 4.19
CA GLN A 95 3.77 -9.56 3.53
C GLN A 95 3.73 -8.07 3.92
N ILE A 96 4.28 -7.69 5.07
CA ILE A 96 4.34 -6.29 5.49
C ILE A 96 5.42 -5.57 4.70
N ASN A 97 4.97 -4.62 3.87
CA ASN A 97 5.84 -3.79 3.05
C ASN A 97 6.42 -2.63 3.86
N SER A 98 5.55 -1.92 4.58
CA SER A 98 5.91 -0.73 5.37
C SER A 98 5.02 -0.62 6.60
N ILE A 99 5.59 -0.09 7.69
CA ILE A 99 4.92 0.15 8.96
C ILE A 99 5.00 1.64 9.27
N TYR A 100 3.87 2.34 9.19
CA TYR A 100 3.75 3.77 9.49
C TYR A 100 3.29 3.96 10.93
N VAL A 101 4.11 4.60 11.74
CA VAL A 101 3.82 4.83 13.16
C VAL A 101 3.45 6.29 13.37
N LEU A 102 2.21 6.56 13.74
CA LEU A 102 1.76 7.87 14.21
C LEU A 102 2.07 7.99 15.71
N TYR A 103 3.11 8.75 16.04
CA TYR A 103 3.55 8.94 17.41
C TYR A 103 4.25 10.29 17.61
N ASP A 104 3.85 11.01 18.64
CA ASP A 104 4.40 12.36 18.92
C ASP A 104 5.79 12.33 19.57
N LYS A 105 6.20 11.19 20.15
CA LYS A 105 7.47 11.09 20.85
C LYS A 105 8.56 10.60 19.91
N LYS A 106 9.79 11.05 20.16
CA LYS A 106 10.97 10.45 19.54
C LYS A 106 11.13 9.04 20.06
N ILE A 107 11.32 8.10 19.15
CA ILE A 107 11.61 6.71 19.43
C ILE A 107 12.90 6.37 18.71
N ASP A 108 13.70 5.48 19.29
CA ASP A 108 14.83 4.86 18.61
C ASP A 108 14.36 3.56 17.95
N TYR A 109 14.24 3.59 16.62
CA TYR A 109 13.69 2.52 15.80
C TYR A 109 14.62 2.15 14.63
N GLN A 110 15.90 2.53 14.70
CA GLN A 110 16.87 2.26 13.63
C GLN A 110 17.07 0.76 13.34
N GLU A 111 16.70 -0.10 14.29
CA GLU A 111 16.74 -1.56 14.14
C GLU A 111 15.62 -2.12 13.23
N TYR A 112 14.54 -1.36 12.99
CA TYR A 112 13.39 -1.78 12.19
C TYR A 112 13.44 -1.14 10.80
N GLN A 113 13.63 -1.94 9.76
CA GLN A 113 13.83 -1.46 8.39
C GLN A 113 12.51 -1.01 7.74
N LYS A 114 11.39 -1.66 8.08
CA LYS A 114 10.07 -1.33 7.51
C LYS A 114 9.41 -0.14 8.21
N LEU A 115 9.95 0.31 9.34
CA LEU A 115 9.31 1.27 10.22
C LEU A 115 9.61 2.73 9.83
N LYS A 116 8.55 3.52 9.68
CA LYS A 116 8.60 4.95 9.39
C LYS A 116 7.74 5.71 10.41
N VAL A 117 8.34 6.59 11.22
CA VAL A 117 7.62 7.35 12.26
C VAL A 117 7.21 8.74 11.76
N PHE A 118 5.98 9.12 12.06
CA PHE A 118 5.38 10.40 11.73
C PHE A 118 4.65 10.97 12.94
N ASN A 119 4.56 12.31 13.00
CA ASN A 119 3.80 13.02 14.03
C ASN A 119 2.45 13.55 13.52
N LYS A 120 2.11 13.27 12.25
CA LYS A 120 0.86 13.72 11.61
C LYS A 120 0.37 12.70 10.60
N MET A 121 -0.94 12.45 10.62
CA MET A 121 -1.59 11.52 9.70
C MET A 121 -1.49 11.96 8.22
N GLU A 122 -1.51 13.26 7.95
CA GLU A 122 -1.34 13.79 6.58
C GLU A 122 -0.02 13.35 5.95
N LEU A 123 1.06 13.28 6.75
CA LEU A 123 2.36 12.82 6.28
C LEU A 123 2.35 11.33 5.95
N ILE A 124 1.67 10.53 6.78
CA ILE A 124 1.45 9.10 6.53
C ILE A 124 0.67 8.91 5.23
N CYS A 125 -0.42 9.65 5.02
CA CYS A 125 -1.22 9.54 3.80
C CYS A 125 -0.41 9.84 2.53
N ASN A 126 0.45 10.86 2.58
CA ASN A 126 1.32 11.22 1.46
C ASN A 126 2.36 10.14 1.18
N GLU A 127 3.01 9.61 2.22
CA GLU A 127 4.01 8.55 2.07
C GLU A 127 3.38 7.24 1.60
N LEU A 128 2.26 6.84 2.20
CA LEU A 128 1.48 5.66 1.81
C LEU A 128 1.09 5.71 0.33
N LYS A 129 0.58 6.86 -0.14
CA LYS A 129 0.23 7.05 -1.54
C LYS A 129 1.44 6.86 -2.47
N ARG A 130 2.62 7.34 -2.03
CA ARG A 130 3.87 7.18 -2.78
C ARG A 130 4.30 5.72 -2.83
N ASP A 131 4.29 5.04 -1.69
CA ASP A 131 4.73 3.64 -1.59
C ASP A 131 3.81 2.72 -2.40
N ILE A 132 2.49 2.92 -2.34
CA ILE A 132 1.52 2.21 -3.19
C ILE A 132 1.87 2.42 -4.67
N TYR A 133 2.11 3.66 -5.10
CA TYR A 133 2.46 3.96 -6.48
C TYR A 133 3.75 3.26 -6.93
N LEU A 134 4.77 3.23 -6.07
CA LEU A 134 6.04 2.55 -6.35
C LEU A 134 5.84 1.02 -6.48
N CYS A 135 5.10 0.41 -5.55
CA CYS A 135 4.80 -1.01 -5.59
C CYS A 135 4.00 -1.39 -6.85
N GLN A 136 3.02 -0.58 -7.24
CA GLN A 136 2.25 -0.80 -8.48
C GLN A 136 3.14 -0.79 -9.72
N ARG A 137 4.08 0.17 -9.81
CA ARG A 137 5.00 0.27 -10.95
C ARG A 137 6.01 -0.88 -11.00
N SER A 138 6.47 -1.41 -9.86
CA SER A 138 7.33 -2.61 -9.85
C SER A 138 6.59 -3.88 -10.31
N LEU A 139 5.28 -3.91 -10.20
CA LEU A 139 4.44 -5.06 -10.57
C LEU A 139 3.99 -5.05 -12.04
N THR A 140 4.21 -3.96 -12.79
CA THR A 140 3.94 -3.93 -14.23
C THR A 140 5.12 -4.52 -15.01
N PRO A 141 4.98 -5.67 -15.70
CA PRO A 141 6.05 -6.22 -16.51
C PRO A 141 6.35 -5.27 -17.68
N ILE A 142 7.62 -4.90 -17.86
CA ILE A 142 8.06 -4.18 -19.05
C ILE A 142 8.01 -5.17 -20.22
N SER A 143 7.04 -5.02 -21.11
CA SER A 143 7.00 -5.78 -22.37
C SER A 143 8.04 -5.21 -23.33
N ILE A 144 9.22 -5.84 -23.41
CA ILE A 144 10.19 -5.52 -24.46
C ILE A 144 9.72 -6.18 -25.75
N LEU A 145 9.18 -5.38 -26.68
CA LEU A 145 9.02 -5.77 -28.07
C LEU A 145 10.37 -5.63 -28.76
N THR A 146 11.11 -6.73 -28.91
CA THR A 146 12.22 -6.82 -29.86
C THR A 146 11.64 -6.85 -31.27
N LYS A 147 12.03 -5.87 -32.10
CA LYS A 147 11.82 -5.85 -33.55
C LYS A 147 12.86 -6.71 -34.25
#